data_AF-A0A2V8ZPC6-F1
#
_entry.id   AF-A0A2V8ZPC6-F1
#
_cell.length_a   1.000
_cell.length_b   1.000
_cell.length_c   1.000
_cell.angle_alpha   90.00
_cell.angle_beta   90.00
_cell.angle_gamma   90.00
#
_symmetry.space_group_name_H-M   'P 1'
#
loop_
_entity.id
_entity.type
_entity.pdbx_description
1 polymer ?
#
loop_
_entity_poly.entity_id
_entity_poly.type
_entity_poly.pdbx_seq_one_letter_code
_entity_poly.pdbx_strand_id
1 'polypeptide(L)'
;MPSPSGTRCWPLVSTARSSRAQRGIVALSTRRPASCERRASLSFSSGQYRSPCHRQTFQPANPPSRYNRGMPVRLIALDIDGTLLDSRWQVSEANRNAIAEAARRGIEVALVTGRRYDFAMPVARQLEAPLTMIVSNGALVRSNDGRTHLCHLLPRRVAEQVLRLTKSWREGAAVIFDRPAENQVMLERLDPDDSLRYAYYSRNKEFIGLANPLETCLSEDPIQVMLSGKVAVMRDAERALRGASFAEAYALAVTMYEHRDFAMIDVLNPICCKGASLAEWATLRGYAREEVMAIGDNHNDLEMLSFAGIPVVMGNSVPELKTFGWHETRTNDENGVAHAIEQFALREAAPCA
;
A
#
# COMPACT_ATOMS: atom_id res chain seq x y z
N MET A 1 14.21 -31.64 -54.18
CA MET A 1 14.17 -33.13 -54.21
C MET A 1 15.61 -33.64 -54.21
N PRO A 2 15.90 -34.86 -53.72
CA PRO A 2 14.97 -35.87 -53.20
C PRO A 2 15.10 -36.16 -51.69
N SER A 3 14.09 -36.83 -51.14
CA SER A 3 14.09 -37.65 -49.91
C SER A 3 14.37 -39.13 -50.31
N PRO A 4 14.12 -40.25 -49.56
CA PRO A 4 13.61 -40.50 -48.19
C PRO A 4 14.67 -41.29 -47.35
N SER A 5 14.42 -42.13 -46.32
CA SER A 5 13.24 -42.64 -45.59
C SER A 5 13.62 -42.98 -44.12
N GLY A 6 12.73 -43.55 -43.29
CA GLY A 6 13.11 -43.93 -41.92
C GLY A 6 12.03 -44.55 -40.99
N THR A 7 11.11 -45.38 -41.49
CA THR A 7 9.99 -45.90 -40.70
C THR A 7 10.32 -47.16 -39.88
N ARG A 8 9.93 -47.20 -38.59
CA ARG A 8 9.60 -48.38 -37.73
C ARG A 8 8.89 -47.84 -36.48
N CYS A 9 7.64 -48.14 -36.15
CA CYS A 9 6.95 -49.42 -35.85
C CYS A 9 7.07 -49.86 -34.37
N TRP A 10 5.91 -50.18 -33.78
CA TRP A 10 5.70 -50.56 -32.36
C TRP A 10 6.14 -52.02 -32.06
N PRO A 11 6.00 -52.49 -30.81
CA PRO A 11 4.82 -53.33 -30.54
C PRO A 11 4.00 -52.98 -29.27
N LEU A 12 2.73 -53.39 -29.29
CA LEU A 12 1.77 -53.38 -28.18
C LEU A 12 1.48 -54.81 -27.71
N VAL A 13 1.60 -55.09 -26.41
CA VAL A 13 0.93 -56.18 -25.66
C VAL A 13 0.81 -55.62 -24.22
N SER A 14 -0.33 -55.42 -23.55
CA SER A 14 -1.49 -56.29 -23.25
C SER A 14 -1.11 -57.48 -22.32
N THR A 15 -1.97 -58.02 -21.44
CA THR A 15 -3.41 -57.83 -21.20
C THR A 15 -3.78 -58.15 -19.73
N ALA A 16 -5.00 -57.76 -19.30
CA ALA A 16 -5.88 -58.54 -18.37
C ALA A 16 -5.44 -58.70 -16.88
N ARG A 17 -6.27 -59.13 -15.91
CA ARG A 17 -7.75 -59.15 -15.62
C ARG A 17 -7.91 -59.58 -14.14
N SER A 18 -9.07 -59.61 -13.47
CA SER A 18 -10.17 -58.63 -13.28
C SER A 18 -11.30 -59.33 -12.48
N SER A 19 -11.78 -58.81 -11.35
CA SER A 19 -12.93 -59.41 -10.63
C SER A 19 -13.84 -58.39 -9.94
N ARG A 20 -15.11 -58.79 -9.75
CA ARG A 20 -16.22 -57.99 -9.21
C ARG A 20 -16.57 -58.42 -7.78
N ALA A 21 -17.21 -57.53 -7.02
CA ALA A 21 -18.28 -57.87 -6.08
C ALA A 21 -19.37 -56.79 -6.13
N GLN A 22 -20.58 -57.04 -5.62
CA GLN A 22 -21.74 -56.17 -5.85
C GLN A 22 -22.77 -56.22 -4.70
N ARG A 23 -23.50 -55.11 -4.53
CA ARG A 23 -24.79 -54.93 -3.79
C ARG A 23 -24.73 -54.85 -2.26
N GLY A 24 -25.62 -53.99 -1.74
CA GLY A 24 -25.90 -53.77 -0.33
C GLY A 24 -26.83 -52.57 -0.14
N ILE A 25 -28.12 -52.72 -0.48
CA ILE A 25 -29.13 -51.67 -0.25
C ILE A 25 -29.86 -51.99 1.06
N VAL A 26 -29.88 -51.04 1.99
CA VAL A 26 -30.83 -51.00 3.11
C VAL A 26 -31.39 -49.59 3.18
N ALA A 27 -32.72 -49.47 3.19
CA ALA A 27 -33.42 -48.22 3.41
C ALA A 27 -34.23 -48.31 4.71
N LEU A 28 -34.00 -47.39 5.64
CA LEU A 28 -34.83 -47.23 6.84
C LEU A 28 -35.12 -45.74 7.05
N SER A 29 -36.38 -45.44 7.37
CA SER A 29 -36.89 -44.09 7.55
C SER A 29 -36.74 -43.64 9.00
N THR A 30 -36.31 -42.39 9.24
CA THR A 30 -36.82 -41.60 10.37
C THR A 30 -36.75 -40.09 10.12
N ARG A 31 -37.91 -39.44 10.24
CA ARG A 31 -38.21 -38.12 10.85
C ARG A 31 -37.16 -36.99 10.77
N ARG A 32 -37.56 -35.86 10.17
CA ARG A 32 -36.97 -34.54 10.42
C ARG A 32 -37.06 -34.14 11.92
N PRO A 33 -36.03 -33.54 12.50
CA PRO A 33 -36.16 -32.41 13.42
C PRO A 33 -35.96 -31.08 12.66
N ALA A 34 -36.60 -30.01 13.12
CA ALA A 34 -36.28 -28.65 12.67
C ALA A 34 -35.31 -28.02 13.68
N SER A 35 -34.18 -27.46 13.21
CA SER A 35 -33.19 -26.83 14.10
C SER A 35 -32.53 -25.61 13.46
N CYS A 36 -33.11 -24.44 13.72
CA CYS A 36 -32.45 -23.14 13.85
C CYS A 36 -31.21 -22.89 12.96
N GLU A 37 -31.42 -22.29 11.79
CA GLU A 37 -30.37 -21.57 11.09
C GLU A 37 -29.93 -20.37 11.92
N ARG A 38 -28.91 -20.56 12.76
CA ARG A 38 -28.18 -19.44 13.35
C ARG A 38 -27.40 -18.73 12.24
N ARG A 39 -27.99 -17.65 11.70
CA ARG A 39 -27.25 -16.64 10.96
C ARG A 39 -26.05 -16.24 11.82
N ALA A 40 -24.84 -16.46 11.30
CA ALA A 40 -23.63 -15.91 11.88
C ALA A 40 -23.59 -14.40 11.58
N SER A 41 -24.37 -13.62 12.34
CA SER A 41 -24.21 -12.17 12.37
C SER A 41 -22.82 -11.85 12.89
N LEU A 42 -21.99 -11.24 12.04
CA LEU A 42 -20.70 -10.68 12.43
C LEU A 42 -20.95 -9.50 13.37
N SER A 43 -21.06 -9.82 14.66
CA SER A 43 -21.18 -8.84 15.74
C SER A 43 -19.83 -8.16 15.93
N PHE A 44 -19.64 -7.03 15.24
CA PHE A 44 -18.55 -6.10 15.53
C PHE A 44 -18.72 -5.56 16.95
N SER A 45 -18.08 -6.22 17.91
CA SER A 45 -17.63 -5.55 19.13
C SER A 45 -16.54 -4.55 18.76
N SER A 46 -16.35 -3.50 19.57
CA SER A 46 -15.40 -2.41 19.33
C SER A 46 -13.93 -2.89 19.42
N GLY A 47 -13.48 -3.55 18.36
CA GLY A 47 -12.17 -4.18 18.24
C GLY A 47 -11.08 -3.18 17.86
N GLN A 48 -9.99 -3.20 18.63
CA GLN A 48 -8.78 -2.42 18.35
C GLN A 48 -8.16 -2.89 17.02
N TYR A 49 -7.95 -1.96 16.08
CA TYR A 49 -7.11 -2.23 14.91
C TYR A 49 -5.67 -2.49 15.37
N ARG A 50 -5.11 -3.65 15.01
CA ARG A 50 -3.68 -3.94 15.21
C ARG A 50 -2.93 -3.46 13.98
N SER A 51 -2.09 -2.44 14.17
CA SER A 51 -1.21 -1.92 13.11
C SER A 51 -0.33 -3.02 12.50
N PRO A 52 -0.09 -2.99 11.17
CA PRO A 52 0.95 -3.80 10.52
C PRO A 52 2.37 -3.48 11.02
N CYS A 53 2.60 -2.28 11.58
CA CYS A 53 3.83 -1.96 12.29
C CYS A 53 3.74 -2.51 13.72
N HIS A 54 4.50 -3.56 14.00
CA HIS A 54 4.39 -4.39 15.21
C HIS A 54 4.71 -3.69 16.56
N ARG A 55 4.98 -2.38 16.58
CA ARG A 55 5.42 -1.63 17.77
C ARG A 55 4.59 -0.40 18.14
N GLN A 56 3.66 0.08 17.30
CA GLN A 56 2.83 1.24 17.62
C GLN A 56 1.34 0.89 17.55
N THR A 57 0.67 0.90 18.70
CA THR A 57 -0.79 0.79 18.78
C THR A 57 -1.43 2.12 18.42
N PHE A 58 -1.60 2.39 17.13
CA PHE A 58 -2.49 3.44 16.66
C PHE A 58 -3.93 3.06 17.00
N GLN A 59 -4.39 3.44 18.19
CA GLN A 59 -5.82 3.51 18.44
C GLN A 59 -6.38 4.62 17.54
N PRO A 60 -7.43 4.36 16.74
CA PRO A 60 -8.08 5.43 16.01
C PRO A 60 -8.61 6.43 17.02
N ALA A 61 -8.08 7.66 16.98
CA ALA A 61 -8.54 8.70 17.89
C ALA A 61 -10.01 9.01 17.57
N ASN A 62 -10.89 8.78 18.55
CA ASN A 62 -12.16 9.51 18.58
C ASN A 62 -11.80 11.00 18.49
N PRO A 63 -12.42 11.79 17.60
CA PRO A 63 -12.16 13.23 17.54
C PRO A 63 -12.38 13.81 18.94
N PRO A 64 -11.42 14.57 19.51
CA PRO A 64 -11.45 14.92 20.91
C PRO A 64 -12.74 15.69 21.22
N SER A 65 -13.45 15.25 22.27
CA SER A 65 -14.81 15.73 22.59
C SER A 65 -14.89 17.22 22.89
N ARG A 66 -13.74 17.89 23.01
CA ARG A 66 -13.56 19.31 22.74
C ARG A 66 -12.31 19.46 21.85
N TYR A 67 -12.49 20.00 20.64
CA TYR A 67 -11.36 20.50 19.84
C TYR A 67 -10.64 21.57 20.66
N ASN A 68 -9.33 21.40 20.85
CA ASN A 68 -8.50 22.42 21.50
C ASN A 68 -8.22 23.53 20.48
N ARG A 69 -9.23 24.37 20.22
CA ARG A 69 -9.33 25.37 19.12
C ARG A 69 -8.19 26.42 19.02
N GLY A 70 -7.17 26.35 19.88
CA GLY A 70 -6.02 27.25 19.92
C GLY A 70 -4.68 26.61 19.55
N MET A 71 -4.61 25.32 19.20
CA MET A 71 -3.37 24.72 18.67
C MET A 71 -3.31 24.86 17.14
N PRO A 72 -2.29 25.52 16.57
CA PRO A 72 -2.14 25.67 15.12
C PRO A 72 -1.60 24.40 14.47
N VAL A 73 -1.98 24.15 13.22
CA VAL A 73 -1.36 23.10 12.39
C VAL A 73 0.07 23.53 12.04
N ARG A 74 1.04 22.62 12.24
CA ARG A 74 2.46 22.83 11.91
C ARG A 74 2.98 21.83 10.89
N LEU A 75 2.26 20.72 10.65
CA LEU A 75 2.56 19.74 9.62
C LEU A 75 1.26 19.26 8.95
N ILE A 76 1.24 19.30 7.62
CA ILE A 76 0.19 18.71 6.77
C ILE A 76 0.80 17.53 6.02
N ALA A 77 0.31 16.32 6.31
CA ALA A 77 0.65 15.09 5.61
C ALA A 77 -0.39 14.77 4.53
N LEU A 78 0.07 14.50 3.30
CA LEU A 78 -0.78 14.30 2.12
C LEU A 78 -0.41 13.02 1.37
N ASP A 79 -1.36 12.12 1.14
CA ASP A 79 -1.16 11.10 0.09
C ASP A 79 -1.28 11.70 -1.33
N ILE A 80 -0.75 10.98 -2.33
CA ILE A 80 -0.71 11.35 -3.74
C ILE A 80 -1.84 10.71 -4.58
N ASP A 81 -2.15 9.43 -4.38
CA ASP A 81 -2.74 8.53 -5.38
C ASP A 81 -4.21 8.19 -5.11
N GLY A 82 -5.06 9.20 -5.26
CA GLY A 82 -6.45 9.21 -4.81
C GLY A 82 -6.76 10.37 -3.87
N THR A 83 -5.71 11.06 -3.41
CA THR A 83 -5.79 12.23 -2.53
C THR A 83 -5.37 13.53 -3.22
N LEU A 84 -4.08 13.72 -3.54
CA LEU A 84 -3.60 14.97 -4.16
C LEU A 84 -3.85 15.06 -5.66
N LEU A 85 -3.76 13.93 -6.38
CA LEU A 85 -3.97 13.84 -7.83
C LEU A 85 -5.43 13.57 -8.16
N ASP A 86 -5.94 14.26 -9.18
CA ASP A 86 -7.24 14.02 -9.78
C ASP A 86 -7.26 12.70 -10.62
N SER A 87 -8.43 12.31 -11.13
CA SER A 87 -8.61 11.14 -12.00
C SER A 87 -7.80 11.18 -13.30
N ARG A 88 -7.27 12.35 -13.67
CA ARG A 88 -6.44 12.61 -14.87
C ARG A 88 -4.94 12.66 -14.53
N TRP A 89 -4.56 12.32 -13.29
CA TRP A 89 -3.19 12.32 -12.76
C TRP A 89 -2.54 13.71 -12.68
N GLN A 90 -3.34 14.76 -12.48
CA GLN A 90 -2.89 16.14 -12.34
C GLN A 90 -3.10 16.64 -10.90
N VAL A 91 -2.19 17.49 -10.41
CA VAL A 91 -2.49 18.34 -9.24
C VAL A 91 -3.36 19.49 -9.73
N SER A 92 -4.47 19.79 -9.05
CA SER A 92 -5.30 20.95 -9.40
C SER A 92 -4.64 22.28 -9.00
N GLU A 93 -5.07 23.38 -9.59
CA GLU A 93 -4.57 24.71 -9.23
C GLU A 93 -4.96 25.10 -7.80
N ALA A 94 -6.18 24.80 -7.37
CA ALA A 94 -6.60 25.03 -5.99
C ALA A 94 -5.74 24.22 -4.99
N ASN A 95 -5.44 22.94 -5.29
CA ASN A 95 -4.58 22.12 -4.44
C ASN A 95 -3.15 22.72 -4.36
N ARG A 96 -2.56 23.17 -5.48
CA ARG A 96 -1.27 23.89 -5.47
C ARG A 96 -1.33 25.15 -4.62
N ASN A 97 -2.33 26.00 -4.82
CA ASN A 97 -2.43 27.30 -4.17
C ASN A 97 -2.64 27.17 -2.65
N ALA A 98 -3.45 26.21 -2.20
CA ALA A 98 -3.64 25.93 -0.77
C ALA A 98 -2.36 25.38 -0.10
N ILE A 99 -1.62 24.50 -0.78
CA ILE A 99 -0.33 23.98 -0.32
C ILE A 99 0.72 25.10 -0.22
N ALA A 100 0.81 25.96 -1.24
CA ALA A 100 1.73 27.10 -1.25
C ALA A 100 1.39 28.11 -0.14
N GLU A 101 0.11 28.40 0.09
CA GLU A 101 -0.34 29.28 1.19
C GLU A 101 -0.02 28.69 2.57
N ALA A 102 -0.20 27.38 2.76
CA ALA A 102 0.19 26.71 4.01
C ALA A 102 1.71 26.80 4.26
N ALA A 103 2.53 26.50 3.23
CA ALA A 103 3.98 26.65 3.30
C ALA A 103 4.40 28.10 3.57
N ARG A 104 3.73 29.08 2.96
CA ARG A 104 3.96 30.52 3.18
C ARG A 104 3.64 30.97 4.62
N ARG A 105 2.72 30.29 5.31
CA ARG A 105 2.44 30.49 6.75
C ARG A 105 3.40 29.73 7.68
N GLY A 106 4.39 29.02 7.13
CA GLY A 106 5.35 28.24 7.91
C GLY A 106 4.82 26.88 8.38
N ILE A 107 3.70 26.41 7.82
CA ILE A 107 3.22 25.05 8.02
C ILE A 107 4.03 24.13 7.11
N GLU A 108 4.68 23.10 7.68
CA GLU A 108 5.41 22.12 6.88
C GLU A 108 4.45 21.24 6.08
N VAL A 109 4.81 20.90 4.85
CA VAL A 109 4.03 19.99 4.00
C VAL A 109 4.86 18.74 3.70
N ALA A 110 4.27 17.58 4.01
CA ALA A 110 4.85 16.27 3.73
C ALA A 110 3.98 15.50 2.73
N LEU A 111 4.58 15.03 1.64
CA LEU A 111 3.98 13.98 0.81
C LEU A 111 4.24 12.62 1.48
N VAL A 112 3.22 11.79 1.65
CA VAL A 112 3.27 10.52 2.39
C VAL A 112 2.64 9.40 1.56
N THR A 113 3.46 8.67 0.80
CA THR A 113 3.01 7.87 -0.35
C THR A 113 3.64 6.48 -0.42
N GLY A 114 2.96 5.55 -1.11
CA GLY A 114 3.53 4.26 -1.51
C GLY A 114 4.54 4.35 -2.66
N ARG A 115 4.55 5.45 -3.43
CA ARG A 115 5.53 5.67 -4.51
C ARG A 115 6.96 5.73 -3.98
N ARG A 116 7.93 5.31 -4.80
CA ARG A 116 9.36 5.65 -4.62
C ARG A 116 9.60 7.16 -4.74
N TYR A 117 10.74 7.61 -4.23
CA TYR A 117 11.20 9.00 -4.32
C TYR A 117 11.08 9.60 -5.74
N ASP A 118 11.73 9.00 -6.73
CA ASP A 118 11.74 9.49 -8.12
C ASP A 118 10.39 9.39 -8.82
N PHE A 119 9.47 8.59 -8.27
CA PHE A 119 8.11 8.38 -8.79
C PHE A 119 7.10 9.35 -8.18
N ALA A 120 7.38 9.86 -6.97
CA ALA A 120 6.70 11.00 -6.37
C ALA A 120 7.25 12.34 -6.91
N MET A 121 8.49 12.39 -7.38
CA MET A 121 9.16 13.60 -7.84
C MET A 121 8.42 14.39 -8.95
N PRO A 122 7.76 13.78 -9.96
CA PRO A 122 6.94 14.51 -10.93
C PRO A 122 5.69 15.19 -10.35
N VAL A 123 5.27 14.78 -9.14
CA VAL A 123 4.18 15.43 -8.38
C VAL A 123 4.77 16.50 -7.47
N ALA A 124 5.86 16.19 -6.76
CA ALA A 124 6.58 17.13 -5.91
C ALA A 124 7.01 18.40 -6.68
N ARG A 125 7.48 18.26 -7.93
CA ARG A 125 7.85 19.38 -8.82
C ARG A 125 6.67 20.24 -9.30
N GLN A 126 5.43 19.83 -9.09
CA GLN A 126 4.24 20.67 -9.33
C GLN A 126 3.85 21.51 -8.11
N LEU A 127 4.51 21.31 -6.96
CA LEU A 127 4.27 22.07 -5.73
C LEU A 127 5.45 23.03 -5.53
N GLU A 128 5.20 24.32 -5.63
CA GLU A 128 6.23 25.37 -5.51
C GLU A 128 6.59 25.65 -4.03
N ALA A 129 6.91 24.59 -3.28
CA ALA A 129 7.18 24.62 -1.84
C ALA A 129 8.37 23.70 -1.47
N PRO A 130 9.08 23.99 -0.37
CA PRO A 130 9.92 22.99 0.29
C PRO A 130 9.04 21.83 0.78
N LEU A 131 9.41 20.59 0.46
CA LEU A 131 8.63 19.41 0.83
C LEU A 131 9.45 18.40 1.61
N THR A 132 8.83 17.85 2.64
CA THR A 132 9.19 16.53 3.16
C THR A 132 8.52 15.46 2.27
N MET A 133 9.21 14.36 2.02
CA MET A 133 8.75 13.25 1.18
C MET A 133 8.97 11.93 1.95
N ILE A 134 7.91 11.45 2.59
CA ILE A 134 7.82 10.13 3.21
C ILE A 134 7.36 9.16 2.11
N VAL A 135 8.27 8.32 1.62
CA VAL A 135 8.09 7.54 0.39
C VAL A 135 8.26 6.04 0.65
N SER A 136 7.85 5.22 -0.33
CA SER A 136 7.84 3.75 -0.21
C SER A 136 7.12 3.28 1.07
N ASN A 137 5.90 3.79 1.28
CA ASN A 137 5.03 3.48 2.42
C ASN A 137 5.70 3.71 3.81
N GLY A 138 6.72 4.58 3.88
CA GLY A 138 7.41 4.97 5.10
C GLY A 138 8.87 4.50 5.21
N ALA A 139 9.38 3.72 4.27
CA ALA A 139 10.76 3.20 4.33
C ALA A 139 11.87 4.25 4.12
N LEU A 140 11.54 5.41 3.54
CA LEU A 140 12.46 6.55 3.38
C LEU A 140 11.74 7.86 3.73
N VAL A 141 12.47 8.78 4.37
CA VAL A 141 12.07 10.20 4.47
C VAL A 141 13.16 11.06 3.84
N ARG A 142 12.80 11.81 2.80
CA ARG A 142 13.67 12.70 2.04
C ARG A 142 13.14 14.12 1.99
N SER A 143 14.00 15.11 1.80
CA SER A 143 13.61 16.41 1.23
C SER A 143 13.57 16.32 -0.30
N ASN A 144 12.81 17.21 -0.95
CA ASN A 144 12.69 17.25 -2.41
C ASN A 144 13.98 17.67 -3.17
N ASP A 145 15.04 18.02 -2.44
CA ASP A 145 16.42 18.22 -2.95
C ASP A 145 17.24 16.91 -3.05
N GLY A 146 16.72 15.79 -2.54
CA GLY A 146 17.38 14.49 -2.49
C GLY A 146 18.02 14.13 -1.15
N ARG A 147 18.07 15.05 -0.17
CA ARG A 147 18.62 14.77 1.15
C ARG A 147 17.78 13.72 1.89
N THR A 148 18.41 12.63 2.30
CA THR A 148 17.78 11.60 3.15
C THR A 148 17.90 11.99 4.62
N HIS A 149 16.81 11.83 5.38
CA HIS A 149 16.76 12.07 6.83
C HIS A 149 16.47 10.80 7.63
N LEU A 150 15.64 9.89 7.09
CA LEU A 150 15.37 8.55 7.65
C LEU A 150 15.42 7.49 6.55
N CYS A 151 15.88 6.29 6.91
CA CYS A 151 16.00 5.15 6.00
C CYS A 151 15.89 3.83 6.77
N HIS A 152 14.87 3.04 6.45
CA HIS A 152 14.45 1.83 7.17
C HIS A 152 14.29 0.66 6.18
N LEU A 153 15.41 0.15 5.69
CA LEU A 153 15.47 -0.90 4.67
C LEU A 153 15.00 -2.26 5.20
N LEU A 154 14.36 -3.07 4.35
CA LEU A 154 14.01 -4.46 4.63
C LEU A 154 15.30 -5.31 4.67
N PRO A 155 15.64 -5.99 5.78
CA PRO A 155 16.87 -6.75 5.85
C PRO A 155 16.94 -7.84 4.77
N ARG A 156 18.05 -7.91 4.04
CA ARG A 156 18.28 -8.77 2.87
C ARG A 156 17.91 -10.24 3.10
N ARG A 157 18.22 -10.77 4.30
CA ARG A 157 17.84 -12.14 4.73
C ARG A 157 16.33 -12.38 4.74
N VAL A 158 15.54 -11.36 5.12
CA VAL A 158 14.08 -11.41 5.14
C VAL A 158 13.55 -11.29 3.72
N ALA A 159 14.10 -10.37 2.91
CA ALA A 159 13.77 -10.27 1.48
C ALA A 159 13.99 -11.61 0.74
N GLU A 160 15.09 -12.32 1.00
CA GLU A 160 15.30 -13.68 0.48
C GLU A 160 14.23 -14.68 0.97
N GLN A 161 13.87 -14.66 2.26
CA GLN A 161 12.83 -15.55 2.80
C GLN A 161 11.44 -15.26 2.19
N VAL A 162 11.13 -13.97 1.95
CA VAL A 162 9.92 -13.50 1.28
C VAL A 162 9.90 -14.03 -0.16
N LEU A 163 10.94 -13.79 -0.97
CA LEU A 163 11.00 -14.29 -2.36
C LEU A 163 10.91 -15.81 -2.48
N ARG A 164 11.44 -16.55 -1.50
CA ARG A 164 11.29 -18.01 -1.41
C ARG A 164 9.85 -18.43 -1.09
N LEU A 165 9.19 -17.75 -0.15
CA LEU A 165 7.79 -17.99 0.22
C LEU A 165 6.82 -17.60 -0.92
N THR A 166 7.05 -16.48 -1.59
CA THR A 166 6.14 -15.91 -2.59
C THR A 166 6.35 -16.48 -4.00
N LYS A 167 7.05 -17.62 -4.11
CA LYS A 167 7.47 -18.21 -5.40
C LYS A 167 6.31 -18.45 -6.39
N SER A 168 5.11 -18.73 -5.90
CA SER A 168 3.89 -18.92 -6.71
C SER A 168 3.36 -17.64 -7.37
N TRP A 169 3.88 -16.47 -7.01
CA TRP A 169 3.40 -15.14 -7.44
C TRP A 169 4.48 -14.28 -8.12
N ARG A 170 5.62 -14.88 -8.50
CA ARG A 170 6.81 -14.16 -9.00
C ARG A 170 6.62 -13.34 -10.28
N GLU A 171 5.65 -13.69 -11.11
CA GLU A 171 5.33 -12.97 -12.35
C GLU A 171 5.10 -11.46 -12.14
N GLY A 172 4.49 -11.09 -11.01
CA GLY A 172 4.27 -9.70 -10.61
C GLY A 172 5.20 -9.18 -9.52
N ALA A 173 6.30 -9.88 -9.23
CA ALA A 173 7.21 -9.54 -8.13
C ALA A 173 8.35 -8.62 -8.55
N ALA A 174 8.73 -7.70 -7.66
CA ALA A 174 9.90 -6.84 -7.81
C ALA A 174 10.69 -6.72 -6.50
N VAL A 175 12.01 -6.57 -6.59
CA VAL A 175 12.86 -6.15 -5.47
C VAL A 175 13.31 -4.73 -5.73
N ILE A 176 13.14 -3.86 -4.72
CA ILE A 176 13.30 -2.42 -4.87
C ILE A 176 14.47 -1.93 -4.03
N PHE A 177 15.37 -1.14 -4.60
CA PHE A 177 16.57 -0.63 -3.94
C PHE A 177 16.64 0.89 -3.92
N ASP A 178 17.33 1.45 -2.93
CA ASP A 178 17.64 2.87 -2.83
C ASP A 178 18.91 3.18 -3.63
N ARG A 179 18.77 3.25 -4.96
CA ARG A 179 19.87 3.47 -5.92
C ARG A 179 19.66 4.77 -6.70
N PRO A 180 20.72 5.50 -7.13
CA PRO A 180 20.56 6.81 -7.78
C PRO A 180 19.81 6.78 -9.12
N ALA A 181 19.87 5.68 -9.88
CA ALA A 181 19.14 5.51 -11.13
C ALA A 181 18.99 4.01 -11.48
N GLU A 182 20.01 3.43 -12.12
CA GLU A 182 19.97 2.05 -12.60
C GLU A 182 19.71 1.03 -11.48
N ASN A 183 18.99 -0.03 -11.83
CA ASN A 183 18.71 -1.17 -10.95
C ASN A 183 17.95 -0.83 -9.65
N GLN A 184 17.27 0.32 -9.56
CA GLN A 184 16.29 0.61 -8.50
C GLN A 184 15.17 -0.44 -8.44
N VAL A 185 14.78 -0.99 -9.60
CA VAL A 185 13.69 -1.95 -9.76
C VAL A 185 14.22 -3.23 -10.38
N MET A 186 14.33 -4.29 -9.61
CA MET A 186 14.74 -5.59 -10.12
C MET A 186 13.50 -6.46 -10.37
N LEU A 187 13.42 -7.04 -11.56
CA LEU A 187 12.35 -7.96 -11.99
C LEU A 187 12.98 -9.28 -12.46
N GLU A 188 12.24 -10.40 -12.39
CA GLU A 188 12.73 -11.64 -13.02
C GLU A 188 12.71 -11.54 -14.56
N ARG A 189 11.70 -10.85 -15.12
CA ARG A 189 11.46 -10.73 -16.57
C ARG A 189 10.74 -9.41 -16.87
N LEU A 190 10.83 -8.98 -18.12
CA LEU A 190 9.93 -8.02 -18.74
C LEU A 190 9.03 -8.79 -19.71
N ASP A 191 7.72 -8.61 -19.59
CA ASP A 191 6.74 -9.11 -20.57
C ASP A 191 6.27 -7.94 -21.45
N PRO A 192 6.51 -7.97 -22.78
CA PRO A 192 6.01 -6.94 -23.70
C PRO A 192 4.48 -6.97 -23.90
N ASP A 193 3.85 -8.13 -23.72
CA ASP A 193 2.42 -8.35 -23.97
C ASP A 193 1.56 -8.07 -22.72
N ASP A 194 2.19 -7.86 -21.56
CA ASP A 194 1.55 -7.36 -20.34
C ASP A 194 1.09 -5.90 -20.52
N SER A 195 -0.11 -5.74 -21.07
CA SER A 195 -0.75 -4.44 -21.29
C SER A 195 -0.97 -3.58 -20.02
N LEU A 196 -0.91 -4.17 -18.82
CA LEU A 196 -0.98 -3.41 -17.55
C LEU A 196 0.38 -2.82 -17.18
N ARG A 197 1.48 -3.57 -17.38
CA ARG A 197 2.82 -3.16 -16.93
C ARG A 197 3.73 -2.63 -18.02
N TYR A 198 3.51 -2.92 -19.31
CA TYR A 198 4.39 -2.45 -20.39
C TYR A 198 4.50 -0.92 -20.46
N ALA A 199 3.40 -0.20 -20.20
CA ALA A 199 3.40 1.27 -20.11
C ALA A 199 4.24 1.78 -18.92
N TYR A 200 4.31 1.04 -17.82
CA TYR A 200 5.20 1.33 -16.69
C TYR A 200 6.65 1.01 -17.05
N TYR A 201 6.92 -0.16 -17.65
CA TYR A 201 8.27 -0.58 -18.05
C TYR A 201 8.92 0.42 -19.02
N SER A 202 8.20 0.79 -20.09
CA SER A 202 8.69 1.70 -21.13
C SER A 202 9.04 3.09 -20.59
N ARG A 203 8.21 3.64 -19.68
CA ARG A 203 8.43 4.96 -19.06
C ARG A 203 9.58 4.99 -18.05
N ASN A 204 9.93 3.85 -17.44
CA ASN A 204 10.84 3.78 -16.31
C ASN A 204 12.08 2.89 -16.57
N LYS A 205 12.36 2.59 -17.84
CA LYS A 205 13.42 1.66 -18.29
C LYS A 205 14.81 1.94 -17.71
N GLU A 206 15.13 3.20 -17.40
CA GLU A 206 16.42 3.61 -16.80
C GLU A 206 16.58 3.18 -15.34
N PHE A 207 15.46 2.92 -14.65
CA PHE A 207 15.43 2.45 -13.26
C PHE A 207 15.34 0.92 -13.14
N ILE A 208 15.09 0.20 -14.25
CA ILE A 208 14.75 -1.21 -14.24
C ILE A 208 15.96 -2.09 -14.61
N GLY A 209 16.28 -3.03 -13.74
CA GLY A 209 17.22 -4.13 -13.99
C GLY A 209 16.53 -5.50 -14.01
N LEU A 210 17.25 -6.51 -14.50
CA LEU A 210 16.78 -7.90 -14.57
C LEU A 210 17.66 -8.83 -13.74
N ALA A 211 17.03 -9.74 -13.00
CA ALA A 211 17.70 -10.75 -12.18
C ALA A 211 16.85 -12.01 -12.09
N ASN A 212 17.36 -13.14 -12.60
CA ASN A 212 16.62 -14.39 -12.73
C ASN A 212 17.48 -15.56 -12.22
N PRO A 213 17.12 -16.22 -11.09
CA PRO A 213 15.98 -15.92 -10.22
C PRO A 213 16.17 -14.60 -9.45
N LEU A 214 15.07 -13.99 -8.98
CA LEU A 214 15.09 -12.64 -8.40
C LEU A 214 16.03 -12.50 -7.19
N GLU A 215 16.23 -13.58 -6.42
CA GLU A 215 17.19 -13.61 -5.30
C GLU A 215 18.62 -13.22 -5.70
N THR A 216 19.00 -13.34 -6.98
CA THR A 216 20.35 -12.97 -7.46
C THR A 216 20.67 -11.48 -7.41
N CYS A 217 19.67 -10.59 -7.28
CA CYS A 217 19.91 -9.16 -7.12
C CYS A 217 20.15 -8.71 -5.68
N LEU A 218 19.98 -9.59 -4.68
CA LEU A 218 20.09 -9.26 -3.26
C LEU A 218 21.56 -9.20 -2.81
N SER A 219 22.26 -8.17 -3.26
CA SER A 219 23.61 -7.76 -2.83
C SER A 219 23.61 -6.93 -1.55
N GLU A 220 22.51 -6.23 -1.26
CA GLU A 220 22.34 -5.29 -0.14
C GLU A 220 20.90 -5.37 0.41
N ASP A 221 20.57 -4.62 1.46
CA ASP A 221 19.22 -4.54 2.02
C ASP A 221 18.31 -3.73 1.08
N PRO A 222 17.24 -4.29 0.49
CA PRO A 222 16.28 -3.54 -0.33
C PRO A 222 15.37 -2.62 0.50
N ILE A 223 14.75 -1.63 -0.14
CA ILE A 223 13.65 -0.84 0.45
C ILE A 223 12.47 -1.77 0.76
N GLN A 224 12.05 -2.57 -0.23
CA GLN A 224 10.85 -3.41 -0.20
C GLN A 224 10.96 -4.57 -1.19
N VAL A 225 10.23 -5.66 -0.91
CA VAL A 225 9.82 -6.63 -1.95
C VAL A 225 8.36 -6.35 -2.27
N MET A 226 8.07 -5.98 -3.52
CA MET A 226 6.72 -5.70 -4.00
C MET A 226 6.15 -6.93 -4.69
N LEU A 227 4.89 -7.27 -4.43
CA LEU A 227 4.07 -8.13 -5.29
C LEU A 227 2.97 -7.27 -5.94
N SER A 228 2.61 -7.58 -7.18
CA SER A 228 1.54 -6.92 -7.93
C SER A 228 0.71 -7.92 -8.72
N GLY A 229 -0.57 -7.65 -8.93
CA GLY A 229 -1.40 -8.46 -9.81
C GLY A 229 -2.89 -8.35 -9.52
N LYS A 230 -3.65 -9.35 -9.95
CA LYS A 230 -5.10 -9.42 -9.76
C LYS A 230 -5.49 -9.49 -8.29
N VAL A 231 -6.61 -8.87 -7.93
CA VAL A 231 -7.04 -8.69 -6.52
C VAL A 231 -7.17 -10.05 -5.81
N ALA A 232 -7.84 -11.02 -6.43
CA ALA A 232 -8.00 -12.36 -5.87
C ALA A 232 -6.66 -13.07 -5.65
N VAL A 233 -5.75 -12.95 -6.63
CA VAL A 233 -4.41 -13.57 -6.61
C VAL A 233 -3.53 -12.95 -5.52
N MET A 234 -3.60 -11.62 -5.33
CA MET A 234 -2.90 -10.92 -4.28
C MET A 234 -3.48 -11.19 -2.89
N ARG A 235 -4.81 -11.30 -2.71
CA ARG A 235 -5.42 -11.71 -1.42
C ARG A 235 -4.95 -13.09 -0.94
N ASP A 236 -4.60 -14.00 -1.84
CA ASP A 236 -3.99 -15.29 -1.49
C ASP A 236 -2.51 -15.15 -1.11
N ALA A 237 -1.75 -14.30 -1.82
CA ALA A 237 -0.36 -13.98 -1.48
C ALA A 237 -0.25 -13.28 -0.11
N GLU A 238 -1.16 -12.34 0.17
CA GLU A 238 -1.28 -11.64 1.46
C GLU A 238 -1.54 -12.63 2.60
N ARG A 239 -2.46 -13.58 2.39
CA ARG A 239 -2.77 -14.62 3.38
C ARG A 239 -1.56 -15.53 3.64
N ALA A 240 -0.78 -15.85 2.62
CA ALA A 240 0.45 -16.63 2.77
C ALA A 240 1.55 -15.85 3.53
N LEU A 241 1.69 -14.55 3.27
CA LEU A 241 2.61 -13.66 3.99
C LEU A 241 2.18 -13.50 5.47
N ARG A 242 0.92 -13.14 5.75
CA ARG A 242 0.40 -13.01 7.12
C ARG A 242 0.41 -14.33 7.90
N GLY A 243 0.40 -15.48 7.21
CA GLY A 243 0.54 -16.82 7.80
C GLY A 243 1.98 -17.32 7.96
N ALA A 244 3.00 -16.54 7.59
CA ALA A 244 4.39 -16.97 7.65
C ALA A 244 4.91 -17.08 9.09
N SER A 245 5.73 -18.12 9.37
CA SER A 245 6.38 -18.32 10.68
C SER A 245 7.41 -17.23 11.06
N PHE A 246 7.67 -16.29 10.16
CA PHE A 246 8.57 -15.14 10.33
C PHE A 246 7.88 -13.81 9.99
N ALA A 247 6.53 -13.75 10.01
CA ALA A 247 5.77 -12.56 9.64
C ALA A 247 6.14 -11.30 10.45
N GLU A 248 6.49 -11.45 11.73
CA GLU A 248 6.95 -10.33 12.60
C GLU A 248 8.27 -9.68 12.13
N ALA A 249 8.98 -10.29 11.17
CA ALA A 249 10.22 -9.76 10.62
C ALA A 249 10.01 -8.76 9.46
N TYR A 250 8.77 -8.44 9.08
CA TYR A 250 8.41 -7.45 8.06
C TYR A 250 7.06 -6.79 8.35
N ALA A 251 6.80 -5.65 7.70
CA ALA A 251 5.48 -5.03 7.63
C ALA A 251 4.86 -5.30 6.24
N LEU A 252 3.53 -5.22 6.16
CA LEU A 252 2.78 -5.31 4.90
C LEU A 252 1.95 -4.04 4.71
N ALA A 253 2.30 -3.23 3.71
CA ALA A 253 1.40 -2.22 3.17
C ALA A 253 0.67 -2.80 1.95
N VAL A 254 -0.65 -2.63 1.88
CA VAL A 254 -1.51 -3.24 0.86
C VAL A 254 -2.40 -2.17 0.26
N THR A 255 -2.45 -2.12 -1.07
CA THR A 255 -3.26 -1.17 -1.83
C THR A 255 -4.07 -1.96 -2.86
N MET A 256 -5.40 -1.85 -2.81
CA MET A 256 -6.31 -2.58 -3.71
C MET A 256 -7.17 -1.59 -4.52
N TYR A 257 -7.29 -1.86 -5.82
CA TYR A 257 -8.16 -1.14 -6.74
C TYR A 257 -9.15 -2.13 -7.34
N GLU A 258 -10.18 -2.49 -6.57
CA GLU A 258 -11.23 -3.47 -6.97
C GLU A 258 -11.78 -3.19 -8.37
N HIS A 259 -12.02 -1.91 -8.68
CA HIS A 259 -12.55 -1.43 -9.96
C HIS A 259 -11.60 -1.61 -11.17
N ARG A 260 -10.35 -2.07 -10.95
CA ARG A 260 -9.35 -2.34 -12.00
C ARG A 260 -8.87 -3.80 -12.00
N ASP A 261 -9.37 -4.65 -11.09
CA ASP A 261 -8.77 -5.96 -10.76
C ASP A 261 -7.23 -5.87 -10.60
N PHE A 262 -6.77 -4.87 -9.83
CA PHE A 262 -5.35 -4.67 -9.56
C PHE A 262 -5.09 -4.39 -8.07
N ALA A 263 -4.09 -5.05 -7.51
CA ALA A 263 -3.63 -4.86 -6.14
C ALA A 263 -2.09 -4.95 -6.09
N MET A 264 -1.53 -4.30 -5.06
CA MET A 264 -0.10 -4.35 -4.72
C MET A 264 0.08 -4.67 -3.23
N ILE A 265 1.14 -5.41 -2.92
CA ILE A 265 1.56 -5.75 -1.56
C ILE A 265 3.03 -5.41 -1.43
N ASP A 266 3.34 -4.43 -0.59
CA ASP A 266 4.70 -4.04 -0.26
C ASP A 266 5.13 -4.73 1.04
N VAL A 267 6.13 -5.59 0.94
CA VAL A 267 6.81 -6.20 2.08
C VAL A 267 7.99 -5.31 2.48
N LEU A 268 7.91 -4.73 3.67
CA LEU A 268 8.75 -3.63 4.16
C LEU A 268 9.45 -4.00 5.48
N ASN A 269 10.40 -3.21 5.95
CA ASN A 269 10.94 -3.32 7.32
C ASN A 269 9.79 -3.30 8.36
N PRO A 270 9.81 -4.12 9.43
CA PRO A 270 8.68 -4.27 10.37
C PRO A 270 8.29 -3.02 11.17
N ILE A 271 9.06 -1.93 11.08
CA ILE A 271 8.71 -0.62 11.67
C ILE A 271 7.99 0.32 10.67
N CYS A 272 7.99 0.00 9.38
CA CYS A 272 7.50 0.89 8.32
C CYS A 272 5.99 0.79 8.11
N CYS A 273 5.31 1.92 8.32
CA CYS A 273 4.04 2.27 7.69
C CYS A 273 3.97 3.80 7.61
N LYS A 274 3.04 4.35 6.81
CA LYS A 274 2.87 5.81 6.67
C LYS A 274 2.74 6.51 8.03
N GLY A 275 1.96 5.95 8.95
CA GLY A 275 1.75 6.51 10.29
C GLY A 275 2.98 6.46 11.20
N ALA A 276 3.73 5.37 11.21
CA ALA A 276 4.92 5.22 12.04
C ALA A 276 6.04 6.19 11.60
N SER A 277 6.28 6.30 10.30
CA SER A 277 7.30 7.21 9.75
C SER A 277 6.88 8.68 9.86
N LEU A 278 5.58 8.98 9.77
CA LEU A 278 5.05 10.33 10.08
C LEU A 278 5.18 10.67 11.57
N ALA A 279 4.97 9.70 12.48
CA ALA A 279 5.13 9.89 13.91
C ALA A 279 6.60 10.10 14.32
N GLU A 280 7.52 9.33 13.75
CA GLU A 280 8.96 9.53 13.91
C GLU A 280 9.40 10.89 13.37
N TRP A 281 8.93 11.28 12.18
CA TRP A 281 9.23 12.58 11.60
C TRP A 281 8.69 13.74 12.45
N ALA A 282 7.42 13.71 12.85
CA ALA A 282 6.84 14.73 13.72
C ALA A 282 7.61 14.87 15.04
N THR A 283 8.05 13.75 15.63
CA THR A 283 8.90 13.73 16.83
C THR A 283 10.24 14.42 16.59
N LEU A 284 10.93 14.13 15.48
CA LEU A 284 12.21 14.77 15.10
C LEU A 284 12.07 16.27 14.81
N ARG A 285 10.88 16.72 14.38
CA ARG A 285 10.57 18.13 14.14
C ARG A 285 10.09 18.88 15.38
N GLY A 286 9.83 18.18 16.49
CA GLY A 286 9.27 18.77 17.71
C GLY A 286 7.81 19.20 17.53
N TYR A 287 7.03 18.39 16.81
CA TYR A 287 5.59 18.57 16.60
C TYR A 287 4.81 17.52 17.41
N ALA A 288 3.83 17.97 18.19
CA ALA A 288 2.85 17.08 18.83
C ALA A 288 1.86 16.55 17.78
N ARG A 289 1.22 15.39 18.01
CA ARG A 289 0.27 14.83 17.03
C ARG A 289 -0.91 15.78 16.78
N GLU A 290 -1.30 16.54 17.78
CA GLU A 290 -2.34 17.58 17.77
C GLU A 290 -2.02 18.73 16.79
N GLU A 291 -0.76 18.94 16.44
CA GLU A 291 -0.28 19.92 15.46
C GLU A 291 -0.17 19.32 14.03
N VAL A 292 -0.48 18.03 13.87
CA VAL A 292 -0.41 17.29 12.61
C VAL A 292 -1.80 17.07 12.01
N MET A 293 -1.99 17.57 10.80
CA MET A 293 -3.10 17.24 9.91
C MET A 293 -2.68 16.14 8.94
N ALA A 294 -3.56 15.19 8.63
CA ALA A 294 -3.32 14.21 7.58
C ALA A 294 -4.52 14.05 6.65
N ILE A 295 -4.24 13.85 5.36
CA ILE A 295 -5.24 13.60 4.31
C ILE A 295 -4.87 12.31 3.57
N GLY A 296 -5.85 11.41 3.41
CA GLY A 296 -5.69 10.12 2.72
C GLY A 296 -7.04 9.52 2.27
N ASP A 297 -6.97 8.41 1.54
CA ASP A 297 -8.14 7.77 0.93
C ASP A 297 -8.14 6.23 0.93
N ASN A 298 -7.00 5.57 1.17
CA ASN A 298 -6.83 4.13 0.99
C ASN A 298 -6.36 3.39 2.26
N HIS A 299 -6.35 2.06 2.25
CA HIS A 299 -6.07 1.25 3.44
C HIS A 299 -4.68 1.52 4.06
N ASN A 300 -3.68 1.88 3.26
CA ASN A 300 -2.33 2.24 3.71
C ASN A 300 -2.21 3.67 4.29
N ASP A 301 -3.28 4.46 4.30
CA ASP A 301 -3.38 5.74 5.03
C ASP A 301 -3.89 5.59 6.47
N LEU A 302 -4.43 4.41 6.83
CA LEU A 302 -5.15 4.19 8.08
C LEU A 302 -4.31 4.53 9.32
N GLU A 303 -3.03 4.17 9.34
CA GLU A 303 -2.12 4.50 10.44
C GLU A 303 -1.74 5.98 10.46
N MET A 304 -1.62 6.62 9.29
CA MET A 304 -1.32 8.05 9.18
C MET A 304 -2.48 8.89 9.69
N LEU A 305 -3.70 8.56 9.29
CA LEU A 305 -4.91 9.19 9.80
C LEU A 305 -5.09 8.90 11.31
N SER A 306 -4.87 7.67 11.75
CA SER A 306 -4.92 7.32 13.19
C SER A 306 -3.83 8.00 14.03
N PHE A 307 -2.69 8.38 13.43
CA PHE A 307 -1.65 9.18 14.07
C PHE A 307 -1.98 10.67 14.13
N ALA A 308 -2.59 11.26 13.11
CA ALA A 308 -2.85 12.70 13.06
C ALA A 308 -3.82 13.19 14.16
N GLY A 309 -3.61 14.41 14.65
CA GLY A 309 -4.58 15.11 15.50
C GLY A 309 -5.79 15.60 14.71
N ILE A 310 -5.61 15.89 13.42
CA ILE A 310 -6.65 16.29 12.48
C ILE A 310 -6.64 15.33 11.27
N PRO A 311 -7.27 14.14 11.40
CA PRO A 311 -7.47 13.23 10.28
C PRO A 311 -8.60 13.71 9.36
N VAL A 312 -8.33 13.69 8.05
CA VAL A 312 -9.30 14.00 7.00
C VAL A 312 -9.31 12.89 5.94
N VAL A 313 -10.47 12.28 5.70
CA VAL A 313 -10.68 11.30 4.63
C VAL A 313 -11.22 11.99 3.38
N MET A 314 -10.71 11.59 2.22
CA MET A 314 -11.22 12.10 0.93
C MET A 314 -12.64 11.61 0.64
N GLY A 315 -13.41 12.38 -0.13
CA GLY A 315 -14.78 11.99 -0.52
C GLY A 315 -14.83 10.68 -1.33
N ASN A 316 -13.75 10.36 -2.05
CA ASN A 316 -13.56 9.13 -2.82
C ASN A 316 -12.86 7.99 -2.03
N SER A 317 -12.70 8.13 -0.71
CA SER A 317 -12.02 7.13 0.14
C SER A 317 -12.75 5.79 0.25
N VAL A 318 -11.99 4.74 0.56
CA VAL A 318 -12.53 3.40 0.81
C VAL A 318 -13.53 3.42 1.98
N PRO A 319 -14.65 2.68 1.93
CA PRO A 319 -15.75 2.81 2.90
C PRO A 319 -15.33 2.59 4.36
N GLU A 320 -14.32 1.76 4.59
CA GLU A 320 -13.78 1.45 5.91
C GLU A 320 -13.25 2.70 6.62
N LEU A 321 -12.56 3.61 5.91
CA LEU A 321 -12.00 4.83 6.51
C LEU A 321 -13.11 5.78 7.01
N LYS A 322 -14.26 5.79 6.33
CA LYS A 322 -15.42 6.62 6.74
C LYS A 322 -16.09 6.12 8.02
N THR A 323 -15.79 4.90 8.49
CA THR A 323 -16.38 4.35 9.72
C THR A 323 -15.77 4.91 11.00
N PHE A 324 -14.59 5.54 10.95
CA PHE A 324 -13.86 6.04 12.13
C PHE A 324 -14.33 7.41 12.65
N GLY A 325 -15.30 8.06 11.99
CA GLY A 325 -15.87 9.33 12.45
C GLY A 325 -14.93 10.55 12.31
N TRP A 326 -13.94 10.45 11.43
CA TRP A 326 -13.01 11.54 11.07
C TRP A 326 -13.67 12.58 10.16
N HIS A 327 -12.98 13.68 9.87
CA HIS A 327 -13.49 14.68 8.93
C HIS A 327 -13.54 14.10 7.51
N GLU A 328 -14.65 14.30 6.79
CA GLU A 328 -14.71 14.03 5.34
C GLU A 328 -14.52 15.34 4.56
N THR A 329 -13.69 15.32 3.52
CA THR A 329 -13.57 16.39 2.53
C THR A 329 -14.12 15.95 1.17
N ARG A 330 -14.05 16.81 0.15
CA ARG A 330 -14.53 16.51 -1.21
C ARG A 330 -13.70 15.41 -1.87
N THR A 331 -14.11 14.95 -3.06
CA THR A 331 -13.27 14.04 -3.86
C THR A 331 -11.98 14.73 -4.36
N ASN A 332 -11.02 13.95 -4.81
CA ASN A 332 -9.80 14.43 -5.48
C ASN A 332 -10.10 15.25 -6.74
N ASP A 333 -11.09 14.84 -7.53
CA ASP A 333 -11.59 15.59 -8.71
C ASP A 333 -12.25 16.94 -8.33
N GLU A 334 -12.66 17.13 -7.07
CA GLU A 334 -13.36 18.33 -6.56
C GLU A 334 -12.48 19.26 -5.71
N ASN A 335 -11.15 19.07 -5.71
CA ASN A 335 -10.18 19.80 -4.90
C ASN A 335 -10.30 19.52 -3.38
N GLY A 336 -10.53 18.25 -3.00
CA GLY A 336 -10.67 17.84 -1.60
C GLY A 336 -9.50 18.24 -0.68
N VAL A 337 -8.26 18.23 -1.19
CA VAL A 337 -7.07 18.69 -0.44
C VAL A 337 -7.12 20.19 -0.17
N ALA A 338 -7.38 21.03 -1.17
CA ALA A 338 -7.52 22.48 -0.98
C ALA A 338 -8.60 22.81 0.05
N HIS A 339 -9.79 22.24 -0.12
CA HIS A 339 -10.93 22.41 0.77
C HIS A 339 -10.60 22.01 2.22
N ALA A 340 -9.88 20.90 2.43
CA ALA A 340 -9.48 20.46 3.75
C ALA A 340 -8.45 21.42 4.39
N ILE A 341 -7.43 21.84 3.64
CA ILE A 341 -6.40 22.78 4.11
C ILE A 341 -7.06 24.12 4.50
N GLU A 342 -7.97 24.64 3.67
CA GLU A 342 -8.77 25.84 3.95
C GLU A 342 -9.62 25.72 5.22
N GLN A 343 -10.34 24.60 5.40
CA GLN A 343 -11.25 24.43 6.55
C GLN A 343 -10.54 24.14 7.87
N PHE A 344 -9.42 23.42 7.86
CA PHE A 344 -8.82 22.83 9.07
C PHE A 344 -7.40 23.32 9.41
N ALA A 345 -6.62 23.86 8.46
CA ALA A 345 -5.26 24.34 8.71
C ALA A 345 -5.10 25.86 8.54
N LEU A 346 -5.80 26.48 7.59
CA LEU A 346 -5.68 27.92 7.29
C LEU A 346 -6.75 28.79 7.95
N ARG A 347 -7.78 28.18 8.53
CA ARG A 347 -8.90 28.87 9.18
C ARG A 347 -8.43 29.49 10.49
N GLU A 348 -8.44 30.82 10.56
CA GLU A 348 -8.10 31.55 11.78
C GLU A 348 -9.04 31.14 12.93
N ALA A 349 -8.48 31.01 14.13
CA ALA A 349 -9.27 30.84 15.33
C ALA A 349 -10.15 32.09 15.51
N ALA A 350 -11.48 31.91 15.49
CA ALA A 350 -12.42 33.00 15.68
C ALA A 350 -12.08 33.75 16.98
N PRO A 351 -12.02 35.11 16.98
CA PRO A 351 -11.68 35.86 18.17
C PRO A 351 -12.53 35.45 19.37
N CYS A 352 -11.89 35.31 20.54
CA CYS A 352 -12.62 35.17 21.79
C CYS A 352 -13.43 36.45 22.02
N ALA A 353 -14.76 36.30 22.01
CA ALA A 353 -15.73 37.35 22.31
C ALA A 353 -15.99 37.46 23.82
#